data_AF-A0A7X8A8J7-F1
#
_entry.id   AF-A0A7X8A8J7-F1
#
_cell.length_a   1.000
_cell.length_b   1.000
_cell.length_c   1.000
_cell.angle_alpha   90.00
_cell.angle_beta   90.00
_cell.angle_gamma   90.00
#
_symmetry.space_group_name_H-M   'P 1'
#
loop_
_entity.id
_entity.type
_entity.pdbx_description
1 polymer ?
#
loop_
_entity_poly.entity_id
_entity_poly.type
_entity_poly.pdbx_seq_one_letter_code
_entity_poly.pdbx_strand_id
1 'polypeptide(L)'
;MTIQFLGAAREVTGSKHLITTGNGKKILLDCGLFQGKGLETDARNRNPGINPAEVDHIILTHAHIDHSGLIPWFYKNGFEGSVIATSATRDLCALMLADSGHIHEQDIVTFNKKRARQGLPPVEPLYTREDAIACMKLFIGIPYNRKLRIDDSTRVWFTNSGHMLGSGVATLEVTENGAKKIISFTGDIGRPVNRIVRPPDPFPQSDILIT
;
A
#
# COMPACT_ATOMS: atom_id res chain seq x y z
N MET A 1 20.66 4.12 3.63
CA MET A 1 19.20 3.99 3.76
C MET A 1 18.57 5.18 4.47
N THR A 2 17.42 5.68 4.00
CA THR A 2 16.55 6.65 4.68
C THR A 2 15.10 6.13 4.73
N ILE A 3 14.33 6.59 5.72
CA ILE A 3 12.90 6.26 5.89
C ILE A 3 12.12 7.58 6.01
N GLN A 4 11.09 7.74 5.19
CA GLN A 4 10.22 8.91 5.17
C GLN A 4 8.77 8.48 5.41
N PHE A 5 8.11 9.12 6.39
CA PHE A 5 6.73 8.87 6.77
C PHE A 5 5.80 9.81 5.97
N LEU A 6 5.07 9.27 5.00
CA LEU A 6 4.23 10.05 4.07
C LEU A 6 2.74 10.03 4.45
N GLY A 7 2.32 9.08 5.29
CA GLY A 7 0.95 8.95 5.76
C GLY A 7 0.82 8.01 6.96
N ALA A 8 -0.36 7.99 7.57
CA ALA A 8 -0.64 7.29 8.84
C ALA A 8 0.33 7.63 10.01
N ALA A 9 1.03 8.77 9.95
CA ALA A 9 1.83 9.27 11.07
C ALA A 9 0.98 10.22 11.92
N ARG A 10 0.61 9.79 13.13
CA ARG A 10 -0.36 10.48 14.03
C ARG A 10 -1.80 10.53 13.48
N GLU A 11 -2.12 9.64 12.54
CA GLU A 11 -3.42 9.50 11.89
C GLU A 11 -3.64 8.02 11.54
N VAL A 12 -4.89 7.60 11.36
CA VAL A 12 -5.21 6.16 11.13
C VAL A 12 -5.08 5.77 9.66
N THR A 13 -5.52 6.64 8.74
CA THR A 13 -5.67 6.26 7.32
C THR A 13 -4.51 6.74 6.46
N GLY A 14 -4.40 6.16 5.27
CA GLY A 14 -3.44 6.56 4.26
C GLY A 14 -2.02 6.07 4.53
N SER A 15 -1.86 4.86 5.08
CA SER A 15 -0.56 4.24 5.35
C SER A 15 0.34 4.28 4.12
N LYS A 16 1.48 4.98 4.25
CA LYS A 16 2.51 5.16 3.20
C LYS A 16 3.83 5.52 3.86
N HIS A 17 4.84 4.66 3.70
CA HIS A 17 6.18 4.89 4.23
C HIS A 17 7.23 4.58 3.17
N LEU A 18 8.07 5.54 2.83
CA LEU A 18 9.08 5.39 1.79
C LEU A 18 10.43 5.01 2.38
N ILE A 19 10.97 3.88 1.96
CA ILE A 19 12.36 3.49 2.18
C ILE A 19 13.15 3.85 0.93
N THR A 20 14.23 4.61 1.09
CA THR A 20 15.25 4.77 0.03
C THR A 20 16.52 4.05 0.44
N THR A 21 16.92 3.04 -0.32
CA THR A 21 18.15 2.27 -0.09
C THR A 21 19.39 3.05 -0.53
N GLY A 22 20.58 2.60 -0.12
CA GLY A 22 21.85 3.26 -0.40
C GLY A 22 22.24 3.25 -1.88
N ASN A 23 21.70 2.31 -2.67
CA ASN A 23 21.82 2.31 -4.13
C ASN A 23 20.72 3.12 -4.84
N GLY A 24 19.89 3.87 -4.09
CA GLY A 24 18.90 4.80 -4.62
C GLY A 24 17.52 4.21 -4.91
N LYS A 25 17.30 2.91 -4.64
CA LYS A 25 16.00 2.26 -4.86
C LYS A 25 14.95 2.74 -3.86
N LYS A 26 13.76 3.06 -4.36
CA LYS A 26 12.61 3.60 -3.63
C LYS A 26 11.54 2.52 -3.45
N ILE A 27 11.41 2.05 -2.22
CA ILE A 27 10.47 1.01 -1.82
C ILE A 27 9.41 1.64 -0.92
N LEU A 28 8.15 1.61 -1.36
CA LEU A 28 7.03 2.14 -0.60
C LEU A 28 6.37 1.00 0.20
N LEU A 29 6.25 1.18 1.51
CA LEU A 29 5.49 0.29 2.39
C LEU A 29 4.05 0.81 2.48
N ASP A 30 3.12 -0.03 2.03
CA ASP A 30 1.72 0.31 1.76
C ASP A 30 1.53 1.51 0.82
N CYS A 31 0.33 1.62 0.25
CA CYS A 31 -0.11 2.75 -0.57
C CYS A 31 -1.59 3.01 -0.35
N GLY A 32 -1.89 3.49 0.87
CA GLY A 32 -3.24 3.67 1.36
C GLY A 32 -3.93 4.97 0.96
N LEU A 33 -5.27 4.93 0.89
CA LEU A 33 -6.11 6.12 0.83
C LEU A 33 -6.32 6.74 2.21
N PHE A 34 -6.24 8.08 2.28
CA PHE A 34 -6.79 8.82 3.40
C PHE A 34 -8.32 8.84 3.30
N GLN A 35 -9.02 8.61 4.43
CA GLN A 35 -10.48 8.58 4.50
C GLN A 35 -11.00 9.40 5.70
N GLY A 36 -12.25 9.88 5.60
CA GLY A 36 -13.01 10.40 6.74
C GLY A 36 -13.06 11.92 6.95
N LYS A 37 -12.30 12.75 6.19
CA LYS A 37 -12.30 14.23 6.34
C LYS A 37 -12.74 14.98 5.07
N GLY A 38 -13.50 14.34 4.19
CA GLY A 38 -14.05 14.97 2.99
C GLY A 38 -12.98 15.52 2.04
N LEU A 39 -13.03 16.82 1.74
CA LEU A 39 -12.13 17.48 0.78
C LEU A 39 -10.65 17.47 1.21
N GLU A 40 -10.37 17.48 2.52
CA GLU A 40 -8.99 17.41 3.03
C GLU A 40 -8.34 16.08 2.61
N THR A 41 -9.07 14.98 2.76
CA THR A 41 -8.57 13.65 2.35
C THR A 41 -8.42 13.51 0.84
N ASP A 42 -9.31 14.11 0.03
CA ASP A 42 -9.15 14.12 -1.43
C ASP A 42 -7.86 14.85 -1.85
N ALA A 43 -7.59 16.04 -1.28
CA ALA A 43 -6.38 16.78 -1.57
C ALA A 43 -5.10 16.00 -1.22
N ARG A 44 -5.09 15.30 -0.08
CA ARG A 44 -3.97 14.45 0.34
C ARG A 44 -3.77 13.23 -0.55
N ASN A 45 -4.86 12.64 -1.04
CA ASN A 45 -4.79 11.51 -1.96
C ASN A 45 -4.25 11.91 -3.33
N ARG A 46 -4.52 13.15 -3.79
CA ARG A 46 -4.00 13.69 -5.06
C ARG A 46 -2.56 14.21 -4.97
N ASN A 47 -2.04 14.40 -3.76
CA ASN A 47 -0.66 14.81 -3.52
C ASN A 47 -0.02 13.93 -2.44
N PRO A 48 0.38 12.68 -2.78
CA PRO A 48 0.88 11.70 -1.81
C PRO A 48 2.28 12.00 -1.26
N GLY A 49 2.90 13.13 -1.63
CA GLY A 49 4.25 13.51 -1.18
C GLY A 49 5.40 12.78 -1.87
N ILE A 50 5.11 11.99 -2.92
CA ILE A 50 6.08 11.34 -3.79
C ILE A 50 5.50 11.23 -5.21
N ASN A 51 6.36 11.36 -6.22
CA ASN A 51 6.01 11.09 -7.61
C ASN A 51 5.87 9.56 -7.82
N PRO A 52 4.69 9.03 -8.24
CA PRO A 52 4.50 7.60 -8.45
C PRO A 52 5.50 6.94 -9.40
N ALA A 53 5.95 7.67 -10.44
CA ALA A 53 6.92 7.17 -11.41
C ALA A 53 8.34 6.95 -10.82
N GLU A 54 8.61 7.49 -9.63
CA GLU A 54 9.89 7.30 -8.94
C GLU A 54 9.89 6.09 -7.99
N VAL A 55 8.75 5.43 -7.77
CA VAL A 55 8.67 4.28 -6.87
C VAL A 55 9.00 3.00 -7.65
N ASP A 56 9.95 2.21 -7.15
CA ASP A 56 10.37 0.96 -7.79
C ASP A 56 9.47 -0.21 -7.39
N HIS A 57 9.11 -0.28 -6.10
CA HIS A 57 8.29 -1.35 -5.54
C HIS A 57 7.35 -0.84 -4.46
N ILE A 58 6.15 -1.40 -4.42
CA ILE A 58 5.22 -1.26 -3.30
C ILE A 58 5.19 -2.60 -2.56
N ILE A 59 5.45 -2.60 -1.27
CA ILE A 59 5.30 -3.76 -0.39
C ILE A 59 3.99 -3.57 0.38
N LEU A 60 2.99 -4.39 0.07
CA LEU A 60 1.65 -4.24 0.60
C LEU A 60 1.40 -5.26 1.71
N THR A 61 1.07 -4.78 2.91
CA THR A 61 0.86 -5.62 4.09
C THR A 61 -0.47 -6.36 4.05
N HIS A 62 -1.55 -5.70 3.62
CA HIS A 62 -2.88 -6.28 3.53
C HIS A 62 -3.81 -5.47 2.62
N ALA A 63 -5.04 -5.98 2.39
CA ALA A 63 -5.91 -5.50 1.32
C ALA A 63 -6.84 -4.34 1.71
N HIS A 64 -6.84 -3.86 2.96
CA HIS A 64 -7.70 -2.74 3.33
C HIS A 64 -7.37 -1.48 2.51
N ILE A 65 -8.38 -0.65 2.27
CA ILE A 65 -8.30 0.50 1.35
C ILE A 65 -7.41 1.62 1.89
N ASP A 66 -7.31 1.75 3.21
CA ASP A 66 -6.37 2.65 3.88
C ASP A 66 -4.91 2.15 3.87
N HIS A 67 -4.65 0.98 3.27
CA HIS A 67 -3.31 0.43 3.00
C HIS A 67 -3.04 0.16 1.50
N SER A 68 -4.08 -0.12 0.71
CA SER A 68 -3.95 -0.50 -0.72
C SER A 68 -4.61 0.47 -1.69
N GLY A 69 -5.52 1.31 -1.20
CA GLY A 69 -6.52 1.98 -2.02
C GLY A 69 -5.97 3.04 -2.97
N LEU A 70 -4.73 3.49 -2.80
CA LEU A 70 -4.12 4.51 -3.65
C LEU A 70 -3.23 3.88 -4.75
N ILE A 71 -3.05 2.56 -4.75
CA ILE A 71 -2.29 1.83 -5.79
C ILE A 71 -2.85 2.09 -7.20
N PRO A 72 -4.17 2.05 -7.47
CA PRO A 72 -4.69 2.35 -8.80
C PRO A 72 -4.40 3.79 -9.26
N TRP A 73 -4.41 4.74 -8.30
CA TRP A 73 -4.01 6.12 -8.58
C TRP A 73 -2.53 6.21 -8.93
N PHE A 74 -1.65 5.50 -8.20
CA PHE A 74 -0.22 5.44 -8.53
C PHE A 74 0.00 4.87 -9.94
N TYR A 75 -0.69 3.78 -10.28
CA TYR A 75 -0.65 3.18 -11.61
C TYR A 75 -1.03 4.18 -12.71
N LYS A 76 -2.16 4.87 -12.57
CA LYS A 76 -2.62 5.90 -13.50
C LYS A 76 -1.63 7.06 -13.66
N ASN A 77 -0.86 7.35 -12.61
CA ASN A 77 0.09 8.46 -12.56
C ASN A 77 1.55 8.01 -12.78
N GLY A 78 1.76 6.89 -13.49
CA GLY A 78 3.07 6.52 -14.03
C GLY A 78 3.89 5.53 -13.19
N PHE A 79 3.31 4.93 -12.15
CA PHE A 79 3.96 3.80 -11.47
C PHE A 79 3.93 2.55 -12.35
N GLU A 80 5.12 2.05 -12.70
CA GLU A 80 5.32 0.84 -13.52
C GLU A 80 6.01 -0.30 -12.75
N GLY A 81 6.34 -0.07 -11.48
CA GLY A 81 7.00 -1.02 -10.61
C GLY A 81 6.11 -2.19 -10.18
N SER A 82 6.60 -2.99 -9.23
CA SER A 82 5.86 -4.15 -8.73
C SER A 82 5.16 -3.88 -7.41
N VAL A 83 3.94 -4.40 -7.25
CA VAL A 83 3.25 -4.49 -5.96
C VAL A 83 3.42 -5.89 -5.40
N ILE A 84 4.23 -6.04 -4.36
CA ILE A 84 4.55 -7.34 -3.75
C ILE A 84 3.68 -7.51 -2.50
N ALA A 85 2.92 -8.59 -2.44
CA ALA A 85 2.03 -8.90 -1.33
C ALA A 85 1.92 -10.42 -1.15
N THR A 86 1.18 -10.87 -0.14
CA THR A 86 0.78 -12.28 -0.08
C THR A 86 -0.19 -12.61 -1.22
N SER A 87 -0.24 -13.88 -1.65
CA SER A 87 -1.19 -14.30 -2.69
C SER A 87 -2.64 -13.96 -2.34
N ALA A 88 -3.04 -14.17 -1.09
CA ALA A 88 -4.40 -13.86 -0.64
C ALA A 88 -4.67 -12.35 -0.61
N THR A 89 -3.69 -11.51 -0.21
CA THR A 89 -3.83 -10.06 -0.29
C THR A 89 -3.98 -9.58 -1.74
N ARG A 90 -3.20 -10.12 -2.67
CA ARG A 90 -3.34 -9.84 -4.11
C ARG A 90 -4.75 -10.16 -4.61
N ASP A 91 -5.26 -11.35 -4.27
CA ASP A 91 -6.57 -11.81 -4.75
C ASP A 91 -7.70 -10.97 -4.14
N LEU A 92 -7.59 -10.58 -2.86
CA LEU A 92 -8.53 -9.64 -2.23
C LEU A 92 -8.47 -8.25 -2.86
N CYS A 93 -7.28 -7.74 -3.18
CA CYS A 93 -7.12 -6.44 -3.85
C CYS A 93 -7.81 -6.41 -5.22
N ALA A 94 -7.81 -7.53 -5.97
CA ALA A 94 -8.48 -7.61 -7.27
C ALA A 94 -9.98 -7.28 -7.18
N LEU A 95 -10.62 -7.64 -6.06
CA LEU A 95 -12.03 -7.36 -5.80
C LEU A 95 -12.21 -5.98 -5.15
N MET A 96 -11.47 -5.71 -4.07
CA MET A 96 -11.64 -4.51 -3.26
C MET A 96 -11.28 -3.23 -4.01
N LEU A 97 -10.22 -3.23 -4.81
CA LEU A 97 -9.82 -2.05 -5.58
C LEU A 97 -10.80 -1.74 -6.71
N ALA A 98 -11.31 -2.78 -7.38
CA ALA A 98 -12.32 -2.63 -8.43
C ALA A 98 -13.63 -2.05 -7.89
N ASP A 99 -14.07 -2.51 -6.71
CA ASP A 99 -15.23 -1.97 -6.01
C ASP A 99 -15.00 -0.52 -5.56
N SER A 100 -13.83 -0.22 -4.99
CA SER A 100 -13.43 1.14 -4.60
C SER A 100 -13.42 2.10 -5.80
N GLY A 101 -12.91 1.66 -6.96
CA GLY A 101 -12.96 2.44 -8.20
C GLY A 101 -14.39 2.71 -8.67
N HIS A 102 -15.27 1.73 -8.55
CA HIS A 102 -16.69 1.90 -8.87
C HIS A 102 -17.38 2.91 -7.93
N ILE A 103 -17.08 2.86 -6.63
CA ILE A 103 -17.59 3.83 -5.66
C ILE A 103 -17.10 5.24 -6.01
N HIS A 104 -15.82 5.40 -6.37
CA HIS A 104 -15.30 6.70 -6.80
C HIS A 104 -16.01 7.26 -8.03
N GLU A 105 -16.33 6.43 -9.03
CA GLU A 105 -17.12 6.82 -10.20
C GLU A 105 -18.54 7.26 -9.83
N GLN A 106 -19.20 6.58 -8.89
CA GLN A 106 -20.54 6.96 -8.45
C GLN A 106 -20.53 8.26 -7.63
N ASP A 107 -19.57 8.40 -6.73
CA ASP A 107 -19.42 9.57 -5.87
C ASP A 107 -19.16 10.83 -6.69
N ILE A 108 -18.34 10.73 -7.74
CA ILE A 108 -18.00 11.88 -8.58
C ILE A 108 -19.22 12.44 -9.32
N VAL A 109 -20.18 11.58 -9.72
CA VAL A 109 -21.43 12.02 -10.35
C VAL A 109 -22.23 12.89 -9.39
N THR A 110 -22.37 12.45 -8.14
CA THR A 110 -23.11 13.20 -7.11
C THR A 110 -22.38 14.48 -6.73
N PHE A 111 -21.05 14.43 -6.62
CA PHE A 111 -20.21 15.58 -6.32
C PHE A 111 -20.25 16.64 -7.42
N ASN A 112 -20.13 16.24 -8.69
CA ASN A 112 -20.19 17.14 -9.84
C ASN A 112 -21.58 17.78 -10.03
N LYS A 113 -22.68 17.08 -9.68
CA LYS A 113 -24.02 17.70 -9.62
C LYS A 113 -24.08 18.87 -8.63
N LYS A 114 -23.45 18.72 -7.45
CA LYS A 114 -23.36 19.80 -6.44
C LYS A 114 -22.48 20.95 -6.94
N ARG A 115 -21.33 20.64 -7.54
CA ARG A 115 -20.41 21.64 -8.13
C ARG A 115 -21.05 22.46 -9.24
N ALA A 116 -21.80 21.82 -10.14
CA ALA A 116 -22.52 22.49 -11.22
C ALA A 116 -23.53 23.53 -10.68
N ARG A 117 -24.25 23.20 -9.59
CA ARG A 117 -25.14 24.17 -8.90
C ARG A 117 -24.39 25.36 -8.30
N GLN A 118 -23.10 25.22 -8.04
CA GLN A 118 -22.21 26.26 -7.53
C GLN A 118 -21.41 26.97 -8.65
N GLY A 119 -21.66 26.64 -9.92
CA GLY A 119 -20.92 27.18 -11.06
C GLY A 119 -19.45 26.73 -11.15
N LEU A 120 -19.09 25.65 -10.44
CA LEU A 120 -17.73 25.11 -10.44
C LEU A 120 -17.54 24.04 -11.53
N PRO A 121 -16.35 23.93 -12.15
CA PRO A 121 -16.07 22.93 -13.17
C PRO A 121 -16.12 21.51 -12.57
N PRO A 122 -16.47 20.49 -13.38
CA PRO A 122 -16.45 19.10 -12.94
C PRO A 122 -15.02 18.65 -12.60
N VAL A 123 -14.94 17.64 -11.76
CA VAL A 123 -13.68 16.96 -11.41
C VAL A 123 -13.78 15.47 -11.73
N GLU A 124 -12.61 14.85 -11.94
CA GLU A 124 -12.49 13.42 -12.20
C GLU A 124 -12.33 12.62 -10.89
N PRO A 125 -12.78 11.35 -10.85
CA PRO A 125 -12.51 10.47 -9.73
C PRO A 125 -11.00 10.27 -9.58
N LEU A 126 -10.55 9.87 -8.38
CA LEU A 126 -9.13 9.56 -8.16
C LEU A 126 -8.66 8.51 -9.17
N TYR A 127 -9.43 7.44 -9.31
CA TYR A 127 -9.23 6.40 -10.31
C TYR A 127 -10.58 5.74 -10.60
N THR A 128 -10.67 5.05 -11.73
CA THR A 128 -11.86 4.35 -12.20
C THR A 128 -11.82 2.86 -11.82
N ARG A 129 -12.94 2.15 -12.00
CA ARG A 129 -12.94 0.69 -11.89
C ARG A 129 -11.98 0.04 -12.89
N GLU A 130 -11.88 0.62 -14.09
CA GLU A 130 -10.98 0.16 -15.15
C GLU A 130 -9.51 0.34 -14.76
N ASP A 131 -9.15 1.48 -14.18
CA ASP A 131 -7.80 1.75 -13.65
C ASP A 131 -7.42 0.69 -12.60
N ALA A 132 -8.34 0.38 -11.68
CA ALA A 132 -8.13 -0.61 -10.62
C ALA A 132 -7.98 -2.05 -11.14
N ILE A 133 -8.75 -2.44 -12.16
CA ILE A 133 -8.58 -3.74 -12.81
C ILE A 133 -7.23 -3.80 -13.54
N ALA A 134 -6.89 -2.75 -14.28
CA ALA A 134 -5.67 -2.69 -15.08
C ALA A 134 -4.39 -2.72 -14.22
N CYS A 135 -4.39 -2.07 -13.04
CA CYS A 135 -3.22 -2.05 -12.17
C CYS A 135 -2.85 -3.43 -11.60
N MET A 136 -3.79 -4.40 -11.58
CA MET A 136 -3.53 -5.74 -11.06
C MET A 136 -2.41 -6.49 -11.81
N LYS A 137 -2.07 -6.07 -13.04
CA LYS A 137 -0.90 -6.60 -13.77
C LYS A 137 0.44 -6.35 -13.05
N LEU A 138 0.50 -5.37 -12.15
CA LEU A 138 1.68 -5.04 -11.36
C LEU A 138 1.81 -5.90 -10.09
N PHE A 139 0.78 -6.65 -9.71
CA PHE A 139 0.75 -7.40 -8.45
C PHE A 139 1.46 -8.75 -8.56
N ILE A 140 2.40 -8.97 -7.65
CA ILE A 140 3.13 -10.22 -7.45
C ILE A 140 2.73 -10.80 -6.09
N GLY A 141 2.04 -11.94 -6.12
CA GLY A 141 1.68 -12.70 -4.92
C GLY A 141 2.78 -13.69 -4.53
N ILE A 142 3.20 -13.68 -3.26
CA ILE A 142 4.15 -14.65 -2.71
C ILE A 142 3.55 -15.36 -1.47
N PRO A 143 3.90 -16.63 -1.21
CA PRO A 143 3.50 -17.28 0.03
C PRO A 143 4.27 -16.73 1.24
N TYR A 144 3.70 -16.88 2.43
CA TYR A 144 4.39 -16.58 3.69
C TYR A 144 5.75 -17.31 3.78
N ASN A 145 6.69 -16.69 4.49
CA ASN A 145 8.04 -17.20 4.77
C ASN A 145 8.92 -17.45 3.54
N ARG A 146 8.45 -17.12 2.32
CA ARG A 146 9.26 -17.19 1.11
C ARG A 146 9.93 -15.86 0.85
N LYS A 147 11.27 -15.86 0.84
CA LYS A 147 12.08 -14.70 0.47
C LYS A 147 12.01 -14.46 -1.03
N LEU A 148 11.45 -13.32 -1.42
CA LEU A 148 11.55 -12.78 -2.77
C LEU A 148 12.78 -11.88 -2.86
N ARG A 149 13.63 -12.09 -3.86
CA ARG A 149 14.77 -11.21 -4.15
C ARG A 149 14.29 -10.05 -5.02
N ILE A 150 14.35 -8.83 -4.49
CA ILE A 150 14.06 -7.58 -5.23
C ILE A 150 15.27 -7.22 -6.11
N ASP A 151 16.47 -7.33 -5.54
CA ASP A 151 17.76 -7.21 -6.22
C ASP A 151 18.83 -7.93 -5.38
N ASP A 152 20.11 -7.82 -5.77
CA ASP A 152 21.20 -8.51 -5.07
C ASP A 152 21.42 -8.04 -3.63
N SER A 153 20.95 -6.83 -3.28
CA SER A 153 21.07 -6.22 -1.96
C SER A 153 19.78 -6.29 -1.12
N THR A 154 18.63 -6.54 -1.74
CA THR A 154 17.31 -6.40 -1.10
C THR A 154 16.44 -7.65 -1.26
N ARG A 155 15.92 -8.14 -0.13
CA ARG A 155 14.96 -9.25 -0.09
C ARG A 155 13.75 -8.86 0.75
N VAL A 156 12.59 -9.40 0.42
CA VAL A 156 11.34 -9.22 1.17
C VAL A 156 10.64 -10.55 1.40
N TRP A 157 10.01 -10.72 2.55
CA TRP A 157 9.09 -11.82 2.83
C TRP A 157 8.03 -11.37 3.84
N PHE A 158 7.01 -12.21 4.02
CA PHE A 158 5.92 -11.95 4.94
C PHE A 158 5.79 -13.06 5.98
N THR A 159 5.49 -12.71 7.22
CA THR A 159 4.92 -13.62 8.23
C THR A 159 3.47 -13.25 8.47
N ASN A 160 2.64 -14.18 8.96
CA ASN A 160 1.22 -13.90 9.21
C ASN A 160 1.06 -12.82 10.28
N SER A 161 0.35 -11.73 9.97
CA SER A 161 0.04 -10.69 10.98
C SER A 161 -1.23 -11.01 11.78
N GLY A 162 -2.03 -11.99 11.35
CA GLY A 162 -3.26 -12.42 12.01
C GLY A 162 -4.41 -11.41 11.96
N HIS A 163 -4.28 -10.30 11.22
CA HIS A 163 -5.28 -9.23 11.13
C HIS A 163 -6.45 -9.60 10.22
N MET A 164 -6.15 -10.00 8.99
CA MET A 164 -7.14 -10.46 8.01
C MET A 164 -6.56 -11.56 7.12
N LEU A 165 -7.38 -12.18 6.26
CA LEU A 165 -6.90 -13.18 5.32
C LEU A 165 -5.77 -12.59 4.45
N GLY A 166 -4.60 -13.22 4.48
CA GLY A 166 -3.44 -12.78 3.71
C GLY A 166 -2.63 -11.66 4.35
N SER A 167 -3.07 -11.05 5.45
CA SER A 167 -2.31 -9.98 6.06
C SER A 167 -0.94 -10.47 6.56
N GLY A 168 0.07 -9.63 6.41
CA GLY A 168 1.42 -10.01 6.80
C GLY A 168 2.29 -8.87 7.30
N VAL A 169 3.12 -9.20 8.28
CA VAL A 169 4.27 -8.37 8.65
C VAL A 169 5.28 -8.50 7.51
N ALA A 170 5.59 -7.38 6.87
CA ALA A 170 6.58 -7.32 5.81
C ALA A 170 7.97 -7.15 6.41
N THR A 171 8.87 -8.09 6.17
CA THR A 171 10.27 -7.97 6.57
C THR A 171 11.16 -7.75 5.34
N LEU A 172 11.95 -6.68 5.36
CA LEU A 172 12.96 -6.37 4.38
C LEU A 172 14.35 -6.64 4.96
N GLU A 173 15.16 -7.38 4.22
CA GLU A 173 16.59 -7.50 4.45
C GLU A 173 17.30 -6.64 3.40
N VAL A 174 18.00 -5.60 3.84
CA VAL A 174 18.73 -4.66 2.99
C VAL A 174 20.21 -4.74 3.34
N THR A 175 21.06 -4.99 2.35
CA THR A 175 22.52 -5.04 2.52
C THR A 175 23.16 -3.77 1.97
N GLU A 176 23.79 -2.97 2.84
CA GLU A 176 24.52 -1.75 2.48
C GLU A 176 25.96 -1.83 3.00
N ASN A 177 26.95 -1.53 2.15
CA ASN A 177 28.37 -1.53 2.54
C ASN A 177 28.84 -2.83 3.22
N GLY A 178 28.29 -3.98 2.81
CA GLY A 178 28.59 -5.29 3.38
C GLY A 178 27.86 -5.62 4.70
N ALA A 179 27.11 -4.66 5.28
CA ALA A 179 26.32 -4.86 6.49
C ALA A 179 24.85 -5.11 6.14
N LYS A 180 24.23 -6.08 6.80
CA LYS A 180 22.79 -6.36 6.67
C LYS A 180 22.01 -5.54 7.69
N LYS A 181 20.88 -4.99 7.25
CA LYS A 181 19.86 -4.37 8.10
C LYS A 181 18.52 -5.05 7.86
N ILE A 182 17.84 -5.39 8.94
CA ILE A 182 16.50 -5.99 8.94
C ILE A 182 15.49 -4.93 9.37
N ILE A 183 14.50 -4.70 8.53
CA ILE A 183 13.39 -3.78 8.78
C ILE A 183 12.12 -4.62 8.77
N SER A 184 11.32 -4.55 9.83
CA SER A 184 9.98 -5.12 9.81
C SER A 184 8.94 -4.03 9.90
N PHE A 185 7.94 -4.12 9.03
CA PHE A 185 6.76 -3.27 9.03
C PHE A 185 5.55 -4.13 9.31
N THR A 186 4.89 -3.87 10.43
CA THR A 186 3.84 -4.75 10.94
C THR A 186 2.57 -4.70 10.10
N GLY A 187 2.30 -3.54 9.49
CA GLY A 187 0.94 -3.17 9.11
C GLY A 187 0.02 -3.31 10.32
N ASP A 188 -1.21 -3.73 10.07
CA ASP A 188 -2.15 -4.07 11.13
C ASP A 188 -1.87 -5.46 11.71
N ILE A 189 -1.87 -5.53 13.03
CA ILE A 189 -1.66 -6.76 13.81
C ILE A 189 -2.99 -7.26 14.38
N GLY A 190 -3.25 -8.53 14.17
CA GLY A 190 -4.43 -9.20 14.67
C GLY A 190 -4.37 -9.57 16.15
N ARG A 191 -5.50 -10.05 16.64
CA ARG A 191 -5.64 -10.51 18.02
C ARG A 191 -4.98 -11.88 18.21
N PRO A 192 -4.44 -12.19 19.41
CA PRO A 192 -3.90 -13.51 19.73
C PRO A 192 -4.91 -14.67 19.58
N VAL A 193 -6.21 -14.37 19.65
CA VAL A 193 -7.28 -15.35 19.46
C VAL A 193 -8.32 -14.77 18.51
N ASN A 194 -8.61 -15.50 17.43
CA ASN A 194 -9.63 -15.15 16.44
C ASN A 194 -10.30 -16.45 15.93
N ARG A 195 -11.57 -16.38 15.52
CA ARG A 195 -12.35 -17.53 15.02
C ARG A 195 -12.15 -17.81 13.53
N ILE A 196 -11.69 -16.82 12.77
CA ILE A 196 -11.64 -16.84 11.30
C ILE A 196 -10.19 -16.91 10.82
N VAL A 197 -9.31 -16.10 11.41
CA VAL A 197 -7.89 -16.02 11.02
C VAL A 197 -6.99 -16.61 12.09
N ARG A 198 -5.84 -17.14 11.65
CA ARG A 198 -4.81 -17.67 12.55
C ARG A 198 -4.18 -16.54 13.37
N PRO A 199 -3.71 -16.83 14.60
CA PRO A 199 -2.98 -15.84 15.40
C PRO A 199 -1.73 -15.33 14.67
N PRO A 200 -1.23 -14.13 15.02
CA PRO A 200 0.01 -13.61 14.46
C PRO A 200 1.18 -14.57 14.67
N ASP A 201 1.98 -14.79 13.63
CA ASP A 201 3.22 -15.57 13.71
C ASP A 201 4.36 -14.65 14.18
N PRO A 202 5.35 -15.17 14.94
CA PRO A 202 6.56 -14.41 15.24
C PRO A 202 7.31 -14.07 13.95
N PHE A 203 7.85 -12.85 13.89
CA PHE A 203 8.76 -12.41 12.82
C PHE A 203 10.19 -12.28 13.35
N PRO A 204 11.21 -12.27 12.47
CA PRO A 204 12.60 -12.22 12.89
C PRO A 204 12.96 -10.95 13.65
N GLN A 205 14.01 -11.03 14.47
CA GLN A 205 14.62 -9.85 15.11
C GLN A 205 14.91 -8.79 14.05
N SER A 206 14.49 -7.56 14.33
CA SER A 206 14.61 -6.42 13.42
C SER A 206 15.50 -5.35 14.03
N ASP A 207 16.34 -4.73 13.20
CA ASP A 207 17.11 -3.54 13.58
C ASP A 207 16.20 -2.31 13.65
N ILE A 208 15.20 -2.27 12.77
CA ILE A 208 14.16 -1.24 12.71
C ILE A 208 12.79 -1.91 12.68
N LEU A 209 11.92 -1.51 13.60
CA LEU A 209 10.51 -1.91 13.63
C LEU A 209 9.64 -0.69 13.37
N ILE A 210 8.77 -0.78 12.35
CA ILE A 210 7.74 0.21 12.06
C ILE A 210 6.39 -0.43 12.40
N THR A 211 5.65 0.20 13.31
CA THR A 211 4.37 -0.29 13.85
C THR A 211 3.37 0.83 14.06
#